data_AF-A0A8S3UGM1-F1
#
_entry.id   AF-A0A8S3UGM1-F1
#
_cell.length_a   1.000
_cell.length_b   1.000
_cell.length_c   1.000
_cell.angle_alpha   90.00
_cell.angle_beta   90.00
_cell.angle_gamma   90.00
#
_symmetry.space_group_name_H-M   'P 1'
#
loop_
_entity.id
_entity.type
_entity.pdbx_description
1 polymer ?
#
loop_
_entity_poly.entity_id
_entity_poly.type
_entity_poly.pdbx_seq_one_letter_code
_entity_poly.pdbx_strand_id
1 'polypeptide(L)'
;MSTQLSSSLYLKDRYGHMDEISTNTGLYERRKFISNSKTLEMEGPIFSDIFEMDRYLLNMLSLKLKLYRNDASFCLMSGEIDTNYHISLEDVVIKLCKIRPNPAIIVAHSEALKTTNAKYPFTKTMMKNFTIMQGSTSLIVENVFQDVKPKSIVLGLVSSTAMSGAYTKNPFNFMNYDLKQVTLFVTEYQLMVYPSNLIFNENSGATNVSPYVKMFETRGKWLLDTGNEITRAEFNNGYTLLCFNLEPFFSDTKYLSLLKQGKIRLECQFGTPLPETAALLILAENYGYFEITENRQIKIEH
;
A
#
# COMPACT_ATOMS: atom_id res chain seq x y z
N MET A 1 9.96 -8.22 -15.37
CA MET A 1 9.57 -7.73 -16.71
C MET A 1 9.19 -6.27 -16.51
N SER A 2 10.17 -5.37 -16.62
CA SER A 2 10.08 -3.98 -16.18
C SER A 2 9.69 -3.07 -17.35
N THR A 3 8.42 -3.00 -17.73
CA THR A 3 8.05 -2.25 -18.94
C THR A 3 7.16 -1.04 -18.68
N GLN A 4 6.17 -1.13 -17.78
CA GLN A 4 5.24 -0.02 -17.57
C GLN A 4 5.62 0.84 -16.36
N LEU A 5 6.02 0.23 -15.25
CA LEU A 5 6.36 0.95 -14.02
C LEU A 5 7.66 1.78 -14.13
N SER A 6 8.48 1.54 -15.16
CA SER A 6 9.64 2.38 -15.46
C SER A 6 9.26 3.80 -15.89
N SER A 7 8.03 4.00 -16.43
CA SER A 7 7.51 5.35 -16.75
C SER A 7 7.34 6.24 -15.51
N SER A 8 7.09 5.62 -14.35
CA SER A 8 7.06 6.27 -13.04
C SER A 8 8.39 6.11 -12.28
N LEU A 9 9.49 5.83 -12.99
CA LEU A 9 10.84 5.61 -12.44
C LEU A 9 10.95 4.45 -11.43
N TYR A 10 10.00 3.52 -11.44
CA TYR A 10 10.11 2.33 -10.60
C TYR A 10 11.06 1.32 -11.25
N LEU A 11 12.21 1.15 -10.61
CA LEU A 11 13.19 0.12 -10.89
C LEU A 11 13.42 -0.64 -9.61
N LYS A 12 13.35 -1.96 -9.71
CA LYS A 12 13.40 -2.83 -8.54
C LYS A 12 14.77 -2.76 -7.86
N ASP A 13 14.76 -2.52 -6.57
CA ASP A 13 15.98 -2.49 -5.76
C ASP A 13 16.48 -3.91 -5.48
N ARG A 14 17.80 -4.02 -5.27
CA ARG A 14 18.41 -5.32 -4.94
C ARG A 14 18.04 -5.71 -3.52
N TYR A 15 17.43 -6.88 -3.36
CA TYR A 15 17.09 -7.45 -2.06
C TYR A 15 18.32 -7.60 -1.15
N GLY A 16 18.13 -7.41 0.15
CA GLY A 16 19.19 -7.46 1.17
C GLY A 16 20.16 -6.28 1.18
N HIS A 17 20.18 -5.46 0.11
CA HIS A 17 21.10 -4.34 -0.05
C HIS A 17 20.36 -3.05 -0.46
N MET A 18 19.09 -2.90 -0.08
CA MET A 18 18.28 -1.76 -0.51
C MET A 18 18.78 -0.42 0.04
N ASP A 19 19.43 -0.45 1.21
CA ASP A 19 20.04 0.71 1.86
C ASP A 19 21.48 0.96 1.37
N GLU A 20 22.08 0.02 0.63
CA GLU A 20 23.45 0.15 0.13
C GLU A 20 23.49 0.78 -1.26
N ILE A 21 24.26 1.86 -1.40
CA ILE A 21 24.25 2.66 -2.63
C ILE A 21 25.05 2.02 -3.76
N SER A 22 26.10 1.26 -3.44
CA SER A 22 27.02 0.67 -4.41
C SER A 22 26.52 -0.64 -5.01
N THR A 23 25.77 -1.42 -4.24
CA THR A 23 25.30 -2.78 -4.58
C THR A 23 23.85 -2.80 -5.06
N ASN A 24 23.08 -1.75 -4.78
CA ASN A 24 21.72 -1.59 -5.26
C ASN A 24 21.68 -1.17 -6.75
N THR A 25 21.45 -2.17 -7.62
CA THR A 25 21.33 -1.98 -9.07
C THR A 25 20.16 -1.07 -9.46
N GLY A 26 19.04 -1.15 -8.73
CA GLY A 26 17.85 -0.32 -8.99
C GLY A 26 18.14 1.15 -8.77
N LEU A 27 18.79 1.49 -7.65
CA LEU A 27 19.25 2.85 -7.36
C LEU A 27 20.27 3.35 -8.39
N TYR A 28 21.23 2.51 -8.78
CA TYR A 28 22.24 2.87 -9.77
C TYR A 28 21.64 3.25 -11.13
N GLU A 29 20.69 2.46 -11.63
CA GLU A 29 19.98 2.76 -12.88
C GLU A 29 19.10 4.02 -12.74
N ARG A 30 18.38 4.19 -11.63
CA ARG A 30 17.61 5.43 -11.36
C ARG A 30 18.50 6.66 -11.35
N ARG A 31 19.68 6.56 -10.75
CA ARG A 31 20.66 7.66 -10.71
C ARG A 31 21.13 8.08 -12.10
N LYS A 32 21.24 7.17 -13.07
CA LYS A 32 21.68 7.53 -14.44
C LYS A 32 20.73 8.55 -15.08
N PHE A 33 19.43 8.39 -14.87
CA PHE A 33 18.42 9.31 -15.42
C PHE A 33 18.54 10.74 -14.87
N ILE A 34 18.97 10.90 -13.61
CA ILE A 34 19.05 12.20 -12.90
C ILE A 34 20.50 12.74 -12.86
N SER A 35 21.48 11.96 -13.31
CA SER A 35 22.90 12.33 -13.28
C SER A 35 23.18 13.69 -13.93
N ASN A 36 24.05 14.48 -13.30
CA ASN A 36 24.38 15.86 -13.70
C ASN A 36 23.21 16.84 -13.61
N SER A 37 22.26 16.61 -12.69
CA SER A 37 21.09 17.47 -12.48
C SER A 37 20.22 17.62 -13.73
N LYS A 38 20.10 16.53 -14.49
CA LYS A 38 19.20 16.49 -15.66
C LYS A 38 17.75 16.53 -15.22
N THR A 39 16.94 17.18 -16.03
CA THR A 39 15.49 17.15 -15.90
C THR A 39 14.98 15.76 -16.25
N LEU A 40 14.00 15.28 -15.48
CA LEU A 40 13.41 13.96 -15.63
C LEU A 40 11.91 14.13 -15.91
N GLU A 41 11.45 13.46 -16.97
CA GLU A 41 10.03 13.31 -17.24
C GLU A 41 9.53 12.00 -16.62
N MET A 42 8.40 12.07 -15.92
CA MET A 42 7.72 10.91 -15.35
C MET A 42 6.24 10.98 -15.68
N GLU A 43 5.65 9.85 -16.01
CA GLU A 43 4.22 9.70 -16.22
C GLU A 43 3.71 8.47 -15.49
N GLY A 44 2.61 8.59 -14.78
CA GLY A 44 2.02 7.49 -14.05
C GLY A 44 0.61 7.79 -13.58
N PRO A 45 -0.18 6.75 -13.25
CA PRO A 45 -1.50 6.92 -12.67
C PRO A 45 -1.39 7.54 -11.27
N ILE A 46 -2.41 8.33 -10.90
CA ILE A 46 -2.56 8.80 -9.52
C ILE A 46 -3.19 7.66 -8.72
N PHE A 47 -2.41 7.05 -7.84
CA PHE A 47 -2.89 6.03 -6.91
C PHE A 47 -3.72 6.69 -5.80
N SER A 48 -5.02 6.83 -6.06
CA SER A 48 -6.00 7.26 -5.08
C SER A 48 -7.24 6.39 -5.22
N ASP A 49 -7.83 6.03 -4.10
CA ASP A 49 -9.04 5.20 -3.99
C ASP A 49 -10.17 5.56 -4.98
N ILE A 50 -10.33 6.85 -5.29
CA ILE A 50 -11.38 7.35 -6.21
C ILE A 50 -11.04 7.08 -7.68
N PHE A 51 -9.75 7.10 -8.05
CA PHE A 51 -9.31 6.89 -9.43
C PHE A 51 -9.21 5.40 -9.79
N GLU A 52 -9.18 4.52 -8.81
CA GLU A 52 -9.18 3.05 -9.00
C GLU A 52 -10.60 2.47 -9.16
N MET A 53 -11.62 3.33 -9.22
CA MET A 53 -13.01 2.91 -9.38
C MET A 53 -13.32 2.53 -10.83
N ASP A 54 -14.02 1.40 -11.03
CA ASP A 54 -14.49 0.94 -12.36
C ASP A 54 -15.68 1.76 -12.92
N ARG A 55 -15.99 2.94 -12.36
CA ARG A 55 -17.18 3.74 -12.71
C ARG A 55 -16.82 5.18 -13.02
N TYR A 56 -17.37 5.69 -14.12
CA TYR A 56 -17.26 7.10 -14.49
C TYR A 56 -18.13 7.98 -13.58
N LEU A 57 -17.55 9.12 -13.17
CA LEU A 57 -18.26 10.14 -12.41
C LEU A 57 -19.34 10.81 -13.27
N LEU A 58 -20.45 11.19 -12.64
CA LEU A 58 -21.54 11.91 -13.30
C LEU A 58 -21.09 13.27 -13.83
N ASN A 59 -21.77 13.75 -14.88
CA ASN A 59 -21.52 15.06 -15.45
C ASN A 59 -21.82 16.19 -14.43
N MET A 60 -21.17 17.34 -14.64
CA MET A 60 -21.34 18.56 -13.82
C MET A 60 -20.82 18.44 -12.38
N LEU A 61 -19.81 17.60 -12.15
CA LEU A 61 -19.06 17.56 -10.89
C LEU A 61 -17.76 18.36 -11.03
N SER A 62 -17.46 19.16 -10.01
CA SER A 62 -16.18 19.87 -9.92
C SER A 62 -15.17 19.02 -9.15
N LEU A 63 -14.12 18.56 -9.82
CA LEU A 63 -12.99 17.86 -9.19
C LEU A 63 -11.90 18.88 -8.83
N LYS A 64 -11.49 18.92 -7.56
CA LYS A 64 -10.35 19.70 -7.11
C LYS A 64 -9.29 18.77 -6.53
N LEU A 65 -8.17 18.63 -7.24
CA LEU A 65 -7.03 17.86 -6.78
C LEU A 65 -6.04 18.79 -6.05
N LYS A 66 -5.58 18.38 -4.86
CA LYS A 66 -4.47 19.03 -4.16
C LYS A 66 -3.39 17.98 -3.91
N LEU A 67 -2.19 18.22 -4.44
CA LEU A 67 -1.04 17.36 -4.25
C LEU A 67 -0.05 18.06 -3.33
N TYR A 68 0.42 17.35 -2.31
CA TYR A 68 1.50 17.81 -1.43
C TYR A 68 2.73 16.98 -1.73
N ARG A 69 3.86 17.65 -1.92
CA ARG A 69 5.15 17.00 -2.18
C ARG A 69 5.75 16.53 -0.85
N ASN A 70 6.29 15.32 -0.83
CA ASN A 70 7.11 14.84 0.28
C ASN A 70 8.48 15.54 0.30
N ASP A 71 9.13 15.51 1.46
CA ASP A 71 10.46 16.09 1.64
C ASP A 71 11.52 15.37 0.79
N ALA A 72 12.57 16.10 0.40
CA ALA A 72 13.64 15.57 -0.45
C ALA A 72 14.36 14.38 0.20
N SER A 73 14.47 14.39 1.54
CA SER A 73 15.07 13.30 2.34
C SER A 73 14.27 11.99 2.29
N PHE A 74 12.99 12.05 1.92
CA PHE A 74 12.16 10.86 1.71
C PHE A 74 12.22 10.38 0.26
N CYS A 75 12.34 11.32 -0.70
CA CYS A 75 12.32 10.99 -2.13
C CYS A 75 13.69 10.56 -2.69
N LEU A 76 14.79 10.99 -2.09
CA LEU A 76 16.15 10.78 -2.59
C LEU A 76 16.98 9.96 -1.61
N MET A 77 17.93 9.19 -2.15
CA MET A 77 18.94 8.49 -1.38
C MET A 77 20.34 8.96 -1.75
N SER A 78 21.20 9.16 -0.75
CA SER A 78 22.59 9.53 -0.91
C SER A 78 23.48 8.94 0.17
N GLY A 79 24.78 8.81 -0.14
CA GLY A 79 25.78 8.28 0.80
C GLY A 79 26.30 9.34 1.75
N GLU A 80 25.94 10.58 1.51
CA GLU A 80 26.27 11.74 2.33
C GLU A 80 25.08 12.07 3.22
N ILE A 81 25.37 12.35 4.50
CA ILE A 81 24.39 12.52 5.58
C ILE A 81 23.69 13.88 5.49
N ASP A 82 24.39 14.92 5.03
CA ASP A 82 23.91 16.31 5.00
C ASP A 82 24.03 16.93 3.61
N THR A 83 23.18 16.48 2.69
CA THR A 83 23.09 17.07 1.36
C THR A 83 21.80 17.86 1.22
N ASN A 84 21.93 19.15 0.89
CA ASN A 84 20.80 20.02 0.59
C ASN A 84 20.31 19.76 -0.85
N TYR A 85 19.84 18.54 -1.12
CA TYR A 85 19.21 18.26 -2.40
C TYR A 85 17.87 18.96 -2.50
N HIS A 86 17.66 19.67 -3.60
CA HIS A 86 16.41 20.35 -3.89
C HIS A 86 15.72 19.68 -5.08
N ILE A 87 14.44 19.37 -4.92
CA ILE A 87 13.59 18.86 -6.01
C ILE A 87 12.68 20.01 -6.42
N SER A 88 12.92 20.55 -7.62
CA SER A 88 12.06 21.53 -8.28
C SER A 88 11.15 20.83 -9.28
N LEU A 89 9.85 21.15 -9.22
CA LEU A 89 8.89 20.74 -10.24
C LEU A 89 8.83 21.83 -11.30
N GLU A 90 9.26 21.53 -12.52
CA GLU A 90 9.27 22.50 -13.62
C GLU A 90 7.89 22.59 -14.28
N ASP A 91 7.33 21.45 -14.67
CA ASP A 91 6.01 21.35 -15.29
C ASP A 91 5.22 20.17 -14.71
N VAL A 92 3.91 20.37 -14.51
CA VAL A 92 3.00 19.37 -13.94
C VAL A 92 1.70 19.39 -14.74
N VAL A 93 1.51 18.36 -15.57
CA VAL A 93 0.34 18.21 -16.42
C VAL A 93 -0.50 17.03 -15.96
N ILE A 94 -1.81 17.23 -15.82
CA ILE A 94 -2.76 16.17 -15.51
C ILE A 94 -3.53 15.81 -16.78
N LYS A 95 -3.40 14.55 -17.23
CA LYS A 95 -4.16 14.00 -18.37
C LYS A 95 -5.44 13.32 -17.84
N LEU A 96 -6.60 13.80 -18.27
CA LEU A 96 -7.91 13.23 -17.89
C LEU A 96 -8.68 12.79 -19.14
N CYS A 97 -9.24 11.58 -19.11
CA CYS A 97 -10.16 11.11 -20.14
C CYS A 97 -11.58 11.55 -19.80
N LYS A 98 -12.22 12.31 -20.70
CA LYS A 98 -13.63 12.72 -20.58
C LYS A 98 -14.47 12.04 -21.65
N ILE A 99 -15.47 11.27 -21.21
CA ILE A 99 -16.41 10.62 -22.12
C ILE A 99 -17.57 11.58 -22.43
N ARG A 100 -17.97 11.63 -23.70
CA ARG A 100 -19.16 12.36 -24.15
C ARG A 100 -20.30 11.36 -24.38
N PRO A 101 -21.21 11.17 -23.41
CA PRO A 101 -22.35 10.27 -23.59
C PRO A 101 -23.36 10.82 -24.60
N ASN A 102 -24.15 9.92 -25.20
CA ASN A 102 -25.29 10.30 -26.05
C ASN A 102 -26.31 11.11 -25.20
N PRO A 103 -26.88 12.21 -25.71
CA PRO A 103 -27.87 13.03 -25.00
C PRO A 103 -29.04 12.22 -24.41
N ALA A 104 -29.49 11.13 -25.05
CA ALA A 104 -30.55 10.27 -24.52
C ALA A 104 -30.18 9.67 -23.14
N ILE A 105 -28.91 9.31 -22.95
CA ILE A 105 -28.38 8.74 -21.69
C ILE A 105 -28.33 9.83 -20.61
N ILE A 106 -28.03 11.07 -20.98
CA ILE A 106 -28.00 12.21 -20.04
C ILE A 106 -29.40 12.47 -19.48
N VAL A 107 -30.43 12.44 -20.35
CA VAL A 107 -31.84 12.60 -19.93
C VAL A 107 -32.26 11.44 -19.04
N ALA A 108 -31.98 10.19 -19.44
CA ALA A 108 -32.28 9.01 -18.63
C ALA A 108 -31.60 9.05 -17.24
N HIS A 109 -30.34 9.49 -17.16
CA HIS A 109 -29.66 9.69 -15.88
C HIS A 109 -30.32 10.79 -15.03
N SER A 110 -30.80 11.87 -15.65
CA SER A 110 -31.50 12.94 -14.92
C SER A 110 -32.85 12.48 -14.35
N GLU A 111 -33.56 11.60 -15.05
CA GLU A 111 -34.80 11.00 -14.55
C GLU A 111 -34.52 9.97 -13.45
N ALA A 112 -33.50 9.13 -13.62
CA ALA A 112 -33.10 8.14 -12.62
C ALA A 112 -32.60 8.78 -11.30
N LEU A 113 -31.98 9.96 -11.37
CA LEU A 113 -31.50 10.69 -10.19
C LEU A 113 -32.63 11.28 -9.34
N LYS A 114 -33.84 11.45 -9.90
CA LYS A 114 -35.02 11.90 -9.16
C LYS A 114 -35.59 10.79 -8.26
N THR A 115 -35.42 9.53 -8.68
CA THR A 115 -35.94 8.36 -7.95
C THR A 115 -34.88 7.76 -7.03
N THR A 116 -33.61 7.73 -7.46
CA THR A 116 -32.52 7.10 -6.73
C THR A 116 -31.21 7.87 -6.86
N ASN A 117 -30.50 8.06 -5.74
CA ASN A 117 -29.15 8.64 -5.78
C ASN A 117 -28.19 7.69 -6.49
N ALA A 118 -27.22 8.25 -7.21
CA ALA A 118 -26.16 7.45 -7.83
C ALA A 118 -25.16 7.00 -6.77
N LYS A 119 -25.05 5.68 -6.57
CA LYS A 119 -24.11 5.07 -5.62
C LYS A 119 -22.84 4.62 -6.31
N TYR A 120 -21.71 4.98 -5.72
CA TYR A 120 -20.38 4.72 -6.24
C TYR A 120 -19.58 3.88 -5.24
N PRO A 121 -19.53 2.55 -5.38
CA PRO A 121 -18.71 1.70 -4.53
C PRO A 121 -17.23 1.88 -4.89
N PHE A 122 -16.39 2.06 -3.88
CA PHE A 122 -14.93 2.15 -4.00
C PHE A 122 -14.25 1.42 -2.85
N THR A 123 -12.98 1.07 -3.05
CA THR A 123 -12.16 0.51 -1.97
C THR A 123 -11.46 1.68 -1.29
N LYS A 124 -11.72 1.88 -0.01
CA LYS A 124 -11.07 2.91 0.80
C LYS A 124 -9.84 2.33 1.47
N THR A 125 -8.70 2.96 1.28
CA THR A 125 -7.43 2.57 1.91
C THR A 125 -7.20 3.44 3.14
N MET A 126 -6.91 2.80 4.28
CA MET A 126 -6.55 3.48 5.53
C MET A 126 -5.17 3.03 5.98
N MET A 127 -4.32 3.99 6.31
CA MET A 127 -2.98 3.72 6.82
C MET A 127 -2.89 4.15 8.28
N LYS A 128 -2.34 3.26 9.12
CA LYS A 128 -1.96 3.55 10.51
C LYS A 128 -0.52 3.15 10.73
N ASN A 129 0.23 3.98 11.46
CA ASN A 129 1.60 3.70 11.84
C ASN A 129 1.71 3.54 13.36
N PHE A 130 2.51 2.56 13.80
CA PHE A 130 2.84 2.36 15.20
C PHE A 130 4.35 2.31 15.34
N THR A 131 4.89 2.95 16.38
CA THR A 131 6.33 2.93 16.63
C THR A 131 6.66 1.85 17.67
N ILE A 132 7.67 1.05 17.38
CA ILE A 132 8.20 -0.01 18.24
C ILE A 132 9.59 0.41 18.69
N MET A 133 9.81 0.49 20.00
CA MET A 133 11.10 0.91 20.57
C MET A 133 12.17 -0.18 20.41
N GLN A 134 13.41 0.25 20.24
CA GLN A 134 14.59 -0.62 20.26
C GLN A 134 14.60 -1.54 21.50
N GLY A 135 15.04 -2.78 21.32
CA GLY A 135 15.11 -3.78 22.40
C GLY A 135 13.80 -4.50 22.69
N SER A 136 12.68 -4.09 22.07
CA SER A 136 11.38 -4.74 22.27
C SER A 136 11.35 -6.12 21.59
N THR A 137 10.77 -7.12 22.27
CA THR A 137 10.63 -8.50 21.77
C THR A 137 9.20 -8.86 21.39
N SER A 138 8.22 -8.06 21.80
CA SER A 138 6.83 -8.20 21.39
C SER A 138 6.16 -6.84 21.24
N LEU A 139 5.17 -6.79 20.37
CA LEU A 139 4.27 -5.66 20.18
C LEU A 139 2.84 -6.17 20.27
N ILE A 140 2.06 -5.55 21.14
CA ILE A 140 0.61 -5.76 21.22
C ILE A 140 -0.06 -4.43 20.89
N VAL A 141 -0.76 -4.39 19.77
CA VAL A 141 -1.60 -3.24 19.41
C VAL A 141 -3.04 -3.65 19.56
N GLU A 142 -3.68 -3.12 20.59
CA GLU A 142 -5.12 -3.27 20.78
C GLU A 142 -5.87 -2.25 19.93
N ASN A 143 -7.03 -2.67 19.42
CA ASN A 143 -7.98 -1.77 18.79
C ASN A 143 -7.40 -1.01 17.58
N VAL A 144 -6.73 -1.74 16.69
CA VAL A 144 -6.08 -1.18 15.50
C VAL A 144 -7.06 -0.38 14.66
N PHE A 145 -8.31 -0.84 14.55
CA PHE A 145 -9.42 -0.11 13.91
C PHE A 145 -10.64 -0.15 14.82
N GLN A 146 -11.23 1.02 15.07
CA GLN A 146 -12.36 1.20 16.00
C GLN A 146 -13.72 1.13 15.31
N ASP A 147 -13.80 1.56 14.05
CA ASP A 147 -15.10 1.84 13.42
C ASP A 147 -15.61 0.68 12.56
N VAL A 148 -14.76 0.14 11.69
CA VAL A 148 -15.15 -0.84 10.66
C VAL A 148 -14.09 -1.91 10.54
N LYS A 149 -14.51 -3.18 10.50
CA LYS A 149 -13.61 -4.29 10.18
C LYS A 149 -13.14 -4.15 8.71
N PRO A 150 -11.83 -4.07 8.46
CA PRO A 150 -11.30 -4.08 7.12
C PRO A 150 -11.46 -5.42 6.44
N LYS A 151 -11.50 -5.37 5.12
CA LYS A 151 -11.52 -6.52 4.22
C LYS A 151 -10.16 -7.20 4.22
N SER A 152 -9.10 -6.42 4.01
CA SER A 152 -7.71 -6.89 3.99
C SER A 152 -6.84 -5.98 4.86
N ILE A 153 -5.79 -6.56 5.44
CA ILE A 153 -4.76 -5.81 6.17
C ILE A 153 -3.40 -6.23 5.61
N VAL A 154 -2.56 -5.26 5.31
CA VAL A 154 -1.17 -5.45 4.93
C VAL A 154 -0.30 -4.82 6.02
N LEU A 155 0.60 -5.61 6.58
CA LEU A 155 1.59 -5.16 7.54
C LEU A 155 2.96 -5.07 6.87
N GLY A 156 3.65 -3.97 7.08
CA GLY A 156 5.05 -3.79 6.73
C GLY A 156 5.82 -3.19 7.90
N LEU A 157 7.02 -3.69 8.15
CA LEU A 157 7.92 -3.12 9.14
C LEU A 157 9.04 -2.35 8.43
N VAL A 158 9.29 -1.13 8.86
CA VAL A 158 10.31 -0.24 8.28
C VAL A 158 11.05 0.42 9.43
N SER A 159 12.30 0.84 9.22
CA SER A 159 13.02 1.65 10.21
C SER A 159 12.31 2.99 10.45
N SER A 160 12.16 3.44 11.71
CA SER A 160 11.54 4.73 12.02
C SER A 160 12.29 5.92 11.37
N THR A 161 13.61 5.79 11.28
CA THR A 161 14.48 6.76 10.59
C THR A 161 14.25 6.80 9.08
N ALA A 162 13.94 5.67 8.45
CA ALA A 162 13.60 5.62 7.03
C ALA A 162 12.21 6.21 6.77
N MET A 163 11.23 5.96 7.65
CA MET A 163 9.88 6.52 7.55
C MET A 163 9.87 8.06 7.67
N SER A 164 10.73 8.62 8.52
CA SER A 164 10.82 10.08 8.70
C SER A 164 11.59 10.78 7.57
N GLY A 165 12.22 10.01 6.67
CA GLY A 165 13.05 10.51 5.59
C GLY A 165 14.49 10.72 6.04
N ALA A 166 15.37 9.79 5.67
CA ALA A 166 16.81 9.89 5.84
C ALA A 166 17.49 9.47 4.53
N TYR A 167 18.46 10.25 4.07
CA TYR A 167 19.12 10.00 2.78
C TYR A 167 19.84 8.64 2.70
N THR A 168 20.26 8.09 3.84
CA THR A 168 21.02 6.83 3.92
C THR A 168 20.13 5.59 3.92
N LYS A 169 18.81 5.73 4.10
CA LYS A 169 17.90 4.60 4.26
C LYS A 169 16.74 4.66 3.27
N ASN A 170 16.32 3.50 2.80
CA ASN A 170 15.21 3.38 1.89
C ASN A 170 13.89 3.22 2.66
N PRO A 171 12.90 4.13 2.50
CA PRO A 171 11.58 3.98 3.14
C PRO A 171 10.78 2.77 2.64
N PHE A 172 11.15 2.21 1.48
CA PHE A 172 10.51 1.03 0.89
C PHE A 172 11.23 -0.29 1.23
N ASN A 173 12.24 -0.26 2.11
CA ASN A 173 12.87 -1.46 2.63
C ASN A 173 12.04 -2.04 3.78
N PHE A 174 11.25 -3.06 3.47
CA PHE A 174 10.42 -3.78 4.43
C PHE A 174 11.22 -4.92 5.07
N MET A 175 11.80 -4.62 6.24
CA MET A 175 12.62 -5.56 6.99
C MET A 175 11.75 -6.57 7.75
N ASN A 176 12.22 -7.81 7.84
CA ASN A 176 11.54 -8.88 8.57
C ASN A 176 11.75 -8.82 10.10
N TYR A 177 12.81 -8.14 10.57
CA TYR A 177 13.24 -8.05 11.98
C TYR A 177 13.16 -9.38 12.77
N ASP A 178 13.43 -10.51 12.12
CA ASP A 178 13.30 -11.86 12.71
C ASP A 178 11.93 -12.09 13.38
N LEU A 179 10.84 -11.70 12.71
CA LEU A 179 9.48 -11.98 13.16
C LEU A 179 9.25 -13.50 13.34
N LYS A 180 8.93 -13.96 14.55
CA LYS A 180 8.66 -15.38 14.81
C LYS A 180 7.19 -15.73 14.69
N GLN A 181 6.33 -14.83 15.14
CA GLN A 181 4.88 -15.04 15.17
C GLN A 181 4.15 -13.72 14.97
N VAL A 182 3.12 -13.75 14.12
CA VAL A 182 2.16 -12.67 14.00
C VAL A 182 0.76 -13.26 14.12
N THR A 183 0.03 -12.80 15.12
CA THR A 183 -1.32 -13.25 15.42
C THR A 183 -2.27 -12.07 15.30
N LEU A 184 -3.33 -12.25 14.51
CA LEU A 184 -4.37 -11.25 14.33
C LEU A 184 -5.68 -11.77 14.91
N PHE A 185 -6.16 -11.08 15.92
CA PHE A 185 -7.42 -11.34 16.60
C PHE A 185 -8.49 -10.41 16.04
N VAL A 186 -9.61 -10.96 15.59
CA VAL A 186 -10.77 -10.19 15.11
C VAL A 186 -11.98 -10.67 15.88
N THR A 187 -12.41 -9.88 16.87
CA THR A 187 -13.39 -10.31 17.90
C THR A 187 -12.85 -11.52 18.70
N GLU A 188 -13.57 -12.05 19.68
CA GLU A 188 -13.11 -13.07 20.65
C GLU A 188 -12.62 -14.42 20.05
N TYR A 189 -12.60 -14.57 18.73
CA TYR A 189 -12.07 -15.74 18.03
C TYR A 189 -10.79 -15.40 17.25
N GLN A 190 -9.78 -16.27 17.34
CA GLN A 190 -8.57 -16.19 16.51
C GLN A 190 -8.94 -16.49 15.05
N LEU A 191 -8.81 -15.49 14.17
CA LEU A 191 -9.20 -15.63 12.77
C LEU A 191 -8.05 -16.12 11.89
N MET A 192 -6.81 -15.67 12.14
CA MET A 192 -5.63 -16.17 11.41
C MET A 192 -4.36 -16.08 12.27
N VAL A 193 -3.74 -17.23 12.47
CA VAL A 193 -2.40 -17.38 13.06
C VAL A 193 -1.46 -17.68 11.91
N TYR A 194 -0.47 -16.81 11.61
CA TYR A 194 0.70 -17.32 10.91
C TYR A 194 1.39 -18.29 11.87
N PRO A 195 1.80 -19.49 11.40
CA PRO A 195 2.29 -20.53 12.29
C PRO A 195 3.39 -19.98 13.20
N SER A 196 3.31 -20.33 14.47
CA SER A 196 4.40 -20.18 15.43
C SER A 196 5.65 -20.80 14.81
N ASN A 197 6.70 -19.99 14.61
CA ASN A 197 7.99 -20.33 13.98
C ASN A 197 8.07 -19.99 12.48
N LEU A 198 7.75 -18.74 12.11
CA LEU A 198 8.33 -18.17 10.89
C LEU A 198 9.85 -18.10 11.07
N ILE A 199 10.57 -18.82 10.22
CA ILE A 199 12.03 -18.83 10.21
C ILE A 199 12.45 -18.19 8.89
N PHE A 200 12.96 -16.96 8.98
CA PHE A 200 13.44 -16.20 7.83
C PHE A 200 14.80 -16.65 7.30
N ASN A 201 15.45 -17.59 7.99
CA ASN A 201 16.77 -18.09 7.65
C ASN A 201 16.68 -19.28 6.66
N GLU A 202 17.27 -19.11 5.48
CA GLU A 202 17.33 -20.15 4.43
C GLU A 202 18.09 -21.41 4.89
N ASN A 203 19.03 -21.26 5.83
CA ASN A 203 19.88 -22.34 6.31
C ASN A 203 19.21 -23.29 7.32
N SER A 204 18.06 -22.93 7.89
CA SER A 204 17.41 -23.69 8.98
C SER A 204 16.02 -24.24 8.61
N GLY A 205 15.64 -24.19 7.33
CA GLY A 205 14.32 -24.59 6.86
C GLY A 205 13.33 -23.42 6.90
N ALA A 206 13.29 -22.64 5.83
CA ALA A 206 12.47 -21.44 5.77
C ALA A 206 10.96 -21.76 5.63
N THR A 207 10.21 -21.61 6.72
CA THR A 207 8.73 -21.75 6.77
C THR A 207 7.99 -20.49 6.27
N ASN A 208 8.58 -19.72 5.35
CA ASN A 208 7.99 -18.46 4.86
C ASN A 208 7.10 -18.65 3.64
N VAL A 209 6.80 -19.89 3.26
CA VAL A 209 5.92 -20.17 2.12
C VAL A 209 4.50 -19.71 2.41
N SER A 210 3.99 -19.95 3.62
CA SER A 210 2.63 -19.56 4.01
C SER A 210 2.36 -18.05 3.92
N PRO A 211 3.20 -17.15 4.50
CA PRO A 211 3.00 -15.71 4.32
C PRO A 211 3.19 -15.25 2.87
N TYR A 212 4.13 -15.86 2.14
CA TYR A 212 4.34 -15.55 0.72
C TYR A 212 3.11 -15.90 -0.12
N VAL A 213 2.55 -17.11 0.02
CA VAL A 213 1.33 -17.53 -0.67
C VAL A 213 0.16 -16.63 -0.29
N LYS A 214 0.02 -16.27 1.00
CA LYS A 214 -1.04 -15.38 1.48
C LYS A 214 -0.99 -13.98 0.85
N MET A 215 0.20 -13.47 0.53
CA MET A 215 0.37 -12.23 -0.20
C MET A 215 -0.27 -12.31 -1.60
N PHE A 216 -0.06 -13.41 -2.33
CA PHE A 216 -0.67 -13.63 -3.65
C PHE A 216 -2.18 -13.90 -3.55
N GLU A 217 -2.62 -14.67 -2.55
CA GLU A 217 -4.04 -14.95 -2.32
C GLU A 217 -4.82 -13.67 -2.00
N THR A 218 -4.29 -12.83 -1.10
CA THR A 218 -4.98 -11.59 -0.67
C THR A 218 -5.12 -10.61 -1.83
N ARG A 219 -4.14 -10.60 -2.75
CA ARG A 219 -4.18 -9.78 -3.96
C ARG A 219 -4.94 -10.43 -5.12
N GLY A 220 -5.52 -11.62 -4.93
CA GLY A 220 -6.28 -12.33 -5.96
C GLY A 220 -5.44 -12.77 -7.16
N LYS A 221 -4.12 -12.80 -7.03
CA LYS A 221 -3.18 -13.20 -8.08
C LYS A 221 -2.65 -14.62 -7.93
N TRP A 222 -3.12 -15.32 -6.90
CA TRP A 222 -2.80 -16.73 -6.72
C TRP A 222 -3.38 -17.55 -7.88
N LEU A 223 -2.56 -18.40 -8.51
CA LEU A 223 -2.90 -19.23 -9.67
C LEU A 223 -3.23 -18.46 -10.97
N LEU A 224 -2.95 -17.16 -11.04
CA LEU A 224 -3.04 -16.38 -12.28
C LEU A 224 -1.65 -16.21 -12.90
N ASP A 225 -1.61 -16.07 -14.23
CA ASP A 225 -0.38 -15.80 -15.00
C ASP A 225 0.15 -14.35 -14.83
N THR A 226 -0.33 -13.67 -13.79
CA THR A 226 0.06 -12.30 -13.43
C THR A 226 0.85 -12.31 -12.12
N GLY A 227 2.14 -11.99 -12.19
CA GLY A 227 3.01 -11.92 -11.01
C GLY A 227 2.91 -10.60 -10.22
N ASN A 228 3.64 -10.55 -9.11
CA ASN A 228 3.88 -9.35 -8.29
C ASN A 228 5.34 -8.88 -8.35
N GLU A 229 6.13 -9.40 -9.29
CA GLU A 229 7.59 -9.25 -9.42
C GLU A 229 8.43 -9.64 -8.19
N ILE A 230 7.86 -9.84 -7.00
CA ILE A 230 8.55 -10.28 -5.78
C ILE A 230 8.72 -11.79 -5.78
N THR A 231 9.97 -12.25 -5.67
CA THR A 231 10.34 -13.66 -5.51
C THR A 231 10.44 -14.04 -4.03
N ARG A 232 10.49 -15.35 -3.74
CA ARG A 232 10.58 -15.87 -2.37
C ARG A 232 11.84 -15.40 -1.61
N ALA A 233 12.98 -15.32 -2.29
CA ALA A 233 14.24 -14.85 -1.67
C ALA A 233 14.18 -13.35 -1.34
N GLU A 234 13.54 -12.57 -2.20
CA GLU A 234 13.37 -11.12 -2.02
C GLU A 234 12.36 -10.80 -0.93
N PHE A 235 11.31 -11.62 -0.79
CA PHE A 235 10.36 -11.52 0.31
C PHE A 235 11.05 -11.70 1.67
N ASN A 236 12.04 -12.57 1.76
CA ASN A 236 12.80 -12.79 3.01
C ASN A 236 13.73 -11.60 3.33
N ASN A 237 14.23 -10.89 2.31
CA ASN A 237 15.32 -9.93 2.43
C ASN A 237 14.93 -8.53 1.90
N GLY A 238 13.92 -7.91 2.52
CA GLY A 238 13.59 -6.49 2.31
C GLY A 238 12.25 -6.20 1.63
N TYR A 239 11.51 -7.21 1.18
CA TYR A 239 10.12 -7.06 0.71
C TYR A 239 9.12 -7.87 1.57
N THR A 240 9.32 -7.87 2.89
CA THR A 240 8.45 -8.64 3.80
C THR A 240 7.14 -7.88 4.07
N LEU A 241 6.12 -8.16 3.26
CA LEU A 241 4.76 -7.65 3.45
C LEU A 241 3.83 -8.79 3.89
N LEU A 242 3.28 -8.69 5.10
CA LEU A 242 2.37 -9.70 5.64
C LEU A 242 0.92 -9.30 5.34
N CYS A 243 0.25 -10.06 4.48
CA CYS A 243 -1.12 -9.79 4.06
C CYS A 243 -2.10 -10.73 4.76
N PHE A 244 -3.06 -10.16 5.48
CA PHE A 244 -4.19 -10.86 6.07
C PHE A 244 -5.44 -10.56 5.27
N ASN A 245 -6.14 -11.61 4.85
CA ASN A 245 -7.48 -11.47 4.31
C ASN A 245 -8.49 -11.79 5.41
N LEU A 246 -9.28 -10.80 5.83
CA LEU A 246 -10.27 -10.96 6.89
C LEU A 246 -11.65 -11.35 6.35
N GLU A 247 -11.85 -11.24 5.04
CA GLU A 247 -13.03 -11.70 4.32
C GLU A 247 -12.62 -12.53 3.08
N PRO A 248 -12.62 -13.87 3.16
CA PRO A 248 -12.26 -14.69 2.01
C PRO A 248 -13.27 -14.49 0.87
N PHE A 249 -12.79 -14.10 -0.30
CA PHE A 249 -13.59 -14.15 -1.52
C PHE A 249 -13.74 -15.60 -1.96
N PHE A 250 -14.98 -16.09 -2.01
CA PHE A 250 -15.29 -17.41 -2.54
C PHE A 250 -15.62 -17.41 -4.04
N SER A 251 -15.80 -16.24 -4.67
CA SER A 251 -16.05 -16.11 -6.11
C SER A 251 -15.73 -14.71 -6.62
N ASP A 252 -15.51 -14.61 -7.94
CA ASP A 252 -15.18 -13.41 -8.73
C ASP A 252 -16.29 -12.32 -8.73
N THR A 253 -17.36 -12.54 -7.98
CA THR A 253 -18.47 -11.61 -7.80
C THR A 253 -18.18 -10.69 -6.61
N LYS A 254 -18.04 -9.40 -6.89
CA LYS A 254 -17.90 -8.32 -5.90
C LYS A 254 -19.18 -8.21 -5.06
N TYR A 255 -19.35 -9.08 -4.06
CA TYR A 255 -20.37 -8.87 -3.03
C TYR A 255 -19.97 -7.70 -2.14
N LEU A 256 -20.90 -6.79 -1.91
CA LEU A 256 -20.77 -5.81 -0.83
C LEU A 256 -21.04 -6.55 0.49
N SER A 257 -19.97 -6.96 1.18
CA SER A 257 -20.12 -7.43 2.55
C SER A 257 -20.64 -6.29 3.42
N LEU A 258 -21.62 -6.58 4.28
CA LEU A 258 -22.07 -5.65 5.31
C LEU A 258 -20.88 -5.22 6.17
N LEU A 259 -20.77 -3.92 6.46
CA LEU A 259 -19.78 -3.36 7.37
C LEU A 259 -19.96 -4.03 8.75
N LYS A 260 -19.10 -4.99 9.08
CA LYS A 260 -19.10 -5.63 10.39
C LYS A 260 -18.23 -4.81 11.32
N GLN A 261 -18.78 -4.40 12.45
CA GLN A 261 -17.96 -3.86 13.53
C GLN A 261 -17.15 -4.99 14.16
N GLY A 262 -15.86 -4.77 14.36
CA GLY A 262 -14.97 -5.76 14.95
C GLY A 262 -13.73 -5.10 15.51
N LYS A 263 -13.41 -5.42 16.76
CA LYS A 263 -12.15 -4.99 17.36
C LYS A 263 -11.03 -5.87 16.81
N ILE A 264 -10.00 -5.24 16.27
CA ILE A 264 -8.79 -5.93 15.82
C ILE A 264 -7.70 -5.73 16.85
N ARG A 265 -7.17 -6.83 17.37
CA ARG A 265 -5.94 -6.84 18.17
C ARG A 265 -4.85 -7.54 17.36
N LEU A 266 -3.71 -6.87 17.23
CA LEU A 266 -2.55 -7.39 16.54
C LEU A 266 -1.46 -7.69 17.56
N GLU A 267 -0.89 -8.89 17.47
CA GLU A 267 0.26 -9.30 18.26
C GLU A 267 1.39 -9.73 17.34
N CYS A 268 2.55 -9.11 17.52
CA CYS A 268 3.78 -9.47 16.84
C CYS A 268 4.81 -9.91 17.89
N GLN A 269 5.45 -11.06 17.68
CA GLN A 269 6.55 -11.54 18.50
C GLN A 269 7.81 -11.65 17.65
N PHE A 270 8.89 -11.04 18.14
CA PHE A 270 10.20 -11.01 17.50
C PHE A 270 11.12 -12.05 18.14
N GLY A 271 11.95 -12.68 17.31
CA GLY A 271 12.88 -13.69 17.74
C GLY A 271 14.13 -13.16 18.39
N THR A 272 14.57 -11.98 17.96
CA THR A 272 15.66 -11.20 18.53
C THR A 272 15.12 -9.83 18.97
N PRO A 273 15.69 -9.21 20.02
CA PRO A 273 15.33 -7.84 20.38
C PRO A 273 15.64 -6.90 19.21
N LEU A 274 14.70 -6.00 18.91
CA LEU A 274 14.81 -5.07 17.79
C LEU A 274 16.12 -4.26 17.88
N PRO A 275 16.98 -4.30 16.84
CA PRO A 275 18.27 -3.62 16.87
C PRO A 275 18.14 -2.10 16.78
N GLU A 276 17.00 -1.60 16.29
CA GLU A 276 16.68 -0.19 16.15
C GLU A 276 15.17 0.06 16.32
N THR A 277 14.77 1.31 16.48
CA THR A 277 13.36 1.70 16.54
C THR A 277 12.70 1.47 15.17
N ALA A 278 11.71 0.58 15.13
CA ALA A 278 10.97 0.25 13.91
C ALA A 278 9.59 0.91 13.90
N ALA A 279 9.07 1.22 12.73
CA ALA A 279 7.71 1.63 12.47
C ALA A 279 6.94 0.47 11.82
N LEU A 280 5.84 0.07 12.44
CA LEU A 280 4.87 -0.84 11.88
C LEU A 280 3.84 -0.05 11.08
N LEU A 281 3.81 -0.29 9.78
CA LEU A 281 2.84 0.26 8.85
C LEU A 281 1.71 -0.76 8.67
N ILE A 282 0.49 -0.32 8.96
CA ILE A 282 -0.72 -1.10 8.79
C ILE A 282 -1.55 -0.41 7.72
N LEU A 283 -1.63 -1.04 6.56
CA LEU A 283 -2.53 -0.63 5.47
C LEU A 283 -3.75 -1.51 5.51
N ALA A 284 -4.92 -0.91 5.63
CA ALA A 284 -6.20 -1.60 5.68
C ALA A 284 -7.07 -1.16 4.50
N GLU A 285 -7.74 -2.11 3.87
CA GLU A 285 -8.67 -1.85 2.77
C GLU A 285 -10.09 -2.11 3.26
N ASN A 286 -10.97 -1.12 3.08
CA ASN A 286 -12.39 -1.18 3.45
C ASN A 286 -13.25 -0.98 2.22
N TYR A 287 -14.47 -1.51 2.22
CA TYR A 287 -15.48 -1.08 1.25
C TYR A 287 -16.07 0.25 1.70
N GLY A 288 -16.10 1.21 0.78
CA GLY A 288 -16.82 2.46 0.93
C GLY A 288 -17.77 2.67 -0.24
N TYR A 289 -18.75 3.53 -0.06
CA TYR A 289 -19.44 4.13 -1.19
C TYR A 289 -19.72 5.60 -0.91
N PHE A 290 -19.76 6.40 -1.95
CA PHE A 290 -20.32 7.73 -1.88
C PHE A 290 -21.55 7.82 -2.79
N GLU A 291 -22.48 8.67 -2.40
CA GLU A 291 -23.69 8.94 -3.15
C GLU A 291 -23.63 10.33 -3.77
N ILE A 292 -24.12 10.44 -5.00
CA ILE A 292 -24.34 11.71 -5.66
C ILE A 292 -25.85 11.94 -5.76
N THR A 293 -26.31 13.03 -5.16
CA THR A 293 -27.71 13.44 -5.18
C THR A 293 -28.07 14.13 -6.51
N GLU A 294 -29.36 14.36 -6.74
CA GLU A 294 -29.87 15.15 -7.87
C GLU A 294 -29.18 16.52 -7.96
N ASN A 295 -28.97 17.17 -6.81
CA ASN A 295 -28.31 18.48 -6.70
C ASN A 295 -26.78 18.42 -6.88
N ARG A 296 -26.22 17.28 -7.32
CA ARG A 296 -24.77 17.06 -7.49
C ARG A 296 -23.96 17.23 -6.20
N GLN A 297 -24.60 17.04 -5.04
CA GLN A 297 -23.90 17.01 -3.76
C GLN A 297 -23.39 15.59 -3.51
N ILE A 298 -22.14 15.52 -3.05
CA ILE A 298 -21.49 14.25 -2.69
C ILE A 298 -21.77 14.00 -1.22
N LYS A 299 -22.44 12.88 -0.91
CA LYS A 299 -22.59 12.37 0.44
C LYS A 299 -21.65 11.18 0.60
N ILE A 300 -20.73 11.27 1.56
CA ILE A 300 -19.83 10.17 1.91
C ILE A 300 -20.42 9.53 3.15
N GLU A 301 -20.86 8.27 3.06
CA GLU A 301 -21.20 7.48 4.24
C GLU A 301 -19.92 6.77 4.73
N HIS A 302 -19.74 6.76 6.06
CA HIS A 302 -18.54 6.26 6.74
C HIS A 302 -18.51 4.74 6.83
#